data_AF-A0A351Z993-F1
#
_entry.id   AF-A0A351Z993-F1
#
_cell.length_a   1.000
_cell.length_b   1.000
_cell.length_c   1.000
_cell.angle_alpha   90.00
_cell.angle_beta   90.00
_cell.angle_gamma   90.00
#
_symmetry.space_group_name_H-M   'P 1'
#
loop_
_entity.id
_entity.type
_entity.pdbx_description
1 polymer ?
#
loop_
_entity_poly.entity_id
_entity_poly.type
_entity_poly.pdbx_seq_one_letter_code
_entity_poly.pdbx_strand_id
1 'polypeptide(L)'
;TCLKNYIMFVPNPSDYHADGCSPLGKIWTTPPVKGKTRLNILCALTPQFYGRGAHFFDRRYVWPYKGLIVGTDPVAVDTIGAHLLQTKRIAHFGEDRALDVPPAHITQADKTYRLGVSDLRRIRLIKSGWMEEALI
;
A
#
# COMPACT_ATOMS: atom_id res chain seq x y z
N THR A 1 -4.04 1.72 1.11
CA THR A 1 -3.59 0.95 -0.05
C THR A 1 -4.57 1.16 -1.18
N CYS A 2 -4.11 1.22 -2.43
CA CYS A 2 -4.97 1.30 -3.60
C CYS A 2 -5.83 0.03 -3.73
N LEU A 3 -5.27 -1.14 -3.41
CA LEU A 3 -5.97 -2.44 -3.47
C LEU A 3 -7.27 -2.47 -2.65
N LYS A 4 -7.37 -1.71 -1.55
CA LYS A 4 -8.58 -1.67 -0.71
C LYS A 4 -9.70 -0.78 -1.27
N ASN A 5 -9.45 0.06 -2.26
CA ASN A 5 -10.45 1.00 -2.81
C ASN A 5 -11.71 0.30 -3.32
N TYR A 6 -11.59 -0.92 -3.86
CA TYR A 6 -12.72 -1.66 -4.38
C TYR A 6 -13.54 -2.43 -3.32
N ILE A 7 -13.16 -2.38 -2.04
CA ILE A 7 -13.91 -3.08 -0.97
C ILE A 7 -15.37 -2.60 -0.84
N MET A 8 -15.70 -1.43 -1.37
CA MET A 8 -17.07 -0.91 -1.40
C MET A 8 -17.91 -1.39 -2.60
N PHE A 9 -17.33 -2.18 -3.51
CA PHE A 9 -17.99 -2.67 -4.74
C PHE A 9 -18.40 -4.16 -4.63
N VAL A 10 -18.51 -4.65 -3.39
CA VAL A 10 -18.97 -6.01 -3.07
C VAL A 10 -20.14 -5.94 -2.09
N PRO A 11 -21.07 -6.92 -2.09
CA PRO A 11 -22.23 -6.89 -1.19
C PRO A 11 -21.87 -6.89 0.30
N ASN A 12 -20.81 -7.61 0.68
CA ASN A 12 -20.35 -7.70 2.05
C ASN A 12 -18.84 -7.42 2.14
N PRO A 13 -18.42 -6.19 2.48
CA PRO A 13 -17.01 -5.81 2.64
C PRO A 13 -16.25 -6.65 3.67
N SER A 14 -16.93 -7.12 4.71
CA SER A 14 -16.30 -7.84 5.83
C SER A 14 -15.70 -9.19 5.43
N ASP A 15 -16.22 -9.82 4.37
CA ASP A 15 -15.71 -11.09 3.82
C ASP A 15 -14.27 -10.99 3.32
N TYR A 16 -13.76 -9.76 3.13
CA TYR A 16 -12.42 -9.49 2.63
C TYR A 16 -11.45 -9.05 3.73
N HIS A 17 -11.80 -9.21 5.02
CA HIS A 17 -10.94 -8.84 6.15
C HIS A 17 -10.11 -9.99 6.73
N ALA A 18 -10.36 -11.24 6.32
CA ALA A 18 -9.57 -12.39 6.73
C ALA A 18 -8.06 -12.19 6.51
N ASP A 19 -7.25 -12.70 7.43
CA ASP A 19 -5.78 -12.69 7.40
C ASP A 19 -5.16 -11.33 7.07
N GLY A 20 -5.64 -10.27 7.73
CA GLY A 20 -5.13 -8.91 7.49
C GLY A 20 -5.54 -8.34 6.13
N CYS A 21 -6.77 -8.62 5.72
CA CYS A 21 -7.32 -8.27 4.42
C CYS A 21 -6.59 -8.90 3.23
N SER A 22 -6.00 -10.09 3.40
CA SER A 22 -5.26 -10.79 2.35
C SER A 22 -6.07 -10.88 1.02
N PRO A 23 -7.38 -11.24 1.00
CA PRO A 23 -8.07 -11.53 -0.25
C PRO A 23 -8.53 -10.29 -1.03
N LEU A 24 -8.09 -9.06 -0.69
CA LEU A 24 -8.51 -7.83 -1.38
C LEU A 24 -8.30 -7.87 -2.91
N GLY A 25 -7.25 -8.55 -3.38
CA GLY A 25 -7.00 -8.74 -4.81
C GLY A 25 -8.15 -9.45 -5.54
N LYS A 26 -8.91 -10.33 -4.87
CA LYS A 26 -10.05 -11.02 -5.48
C LYS A 26 -11.07 -10.03 -6.06
N ILE A 27 -11.31 -8.91 -5.37
CA ILE A 27 -12.30 -7.91 -5.76
C ILE A 27 -11.97 -7.32 -7.14
N TRP A 28 -10.68 -7.09 -7.42
CA TRP A 28 -10.18 -6.54 -8.68
C TRP A 28 -10.43 -7.46 -9.88
N THR A 29 -10.78 -8.73 -9.64
CA THR A 29 -11.10 -9.70 -10.71
C THR A 29 -12.60 -9.78 -11.01
N THR A 30 -13.45 -9.10 -10.24
CA THR A 30 -14.90 -9.14 -10.40
C THR A 30 -15.40 -8.30 -11.59
N PRO A 31 -16.48 -8.70 -12.28
CA PRO A 31 -16.98 -7.97 -13.45
C PRO A 31 -17.24 -6.46 -13.24
N PRO A 32 -17.75 -6.00 -12.07
CA PRO A 32 -18.02 -4.57 -11.86
C PRO A 32 -16.79 -3.67 -11.89
N VAL A 33 -15.58 -4.19 -11.65
CA VAL A 33 -14.36 -3.35 -11.52
C VAL A 33 -13.18 -3.84 -12.36
N LYS A 34 -13.19 -5.09 -12.85
CA LYS A 34 -12.10 -5.68 -13.61
C LYS A 34 -11.71 -4.81 -14.81
N GLY A 35 -10.44 -4.42 -14.85
CA GLY A 35 -9.87 -3.63 -15.94
C GLY A 35 -10.37 -2.18 -16.03
N LYS A 36 -11.07 -1.66 -15.00
CA LYS A 36 -11.60 -0.28 -15.00
C LYS A 36 -10.60 0.75 -14.46
N THR A 37 -9.74 0.38 -13.50
CA THR A 37 -8.68 1.28 -13.03
C THR A 37 -7.67 1.55 -14.15
N ARG A 38 -7.42 2.82 -14.43
CA ARG A 38 -6.36 3.28 -15.35
C ARG A 38 -5.17 3.90 -14.63
N LEU A 39 -5.42 4.50 -13.47
CA LEU A 39 -4.42 5.20 -12.67
C LEU A 39 -4.68 4.94 -11.19
N ASN A 40 -3.62 4.63 -10.45
CA ASN A 40 -3.61 4.53 -9.01
C ASN A 40 -2.81 5.70 -8.45
N ILE A 41 -3.36 6.36 -7.44
CA ILE A 41 -2.71 7.46 -6.73
C ILE A 41 -2.76 7.09 -5.25
N LEU A 42 -1.59 6.88 -4.65
CA LEU A 42 -1.44 6.65 -3.23
C LEU A 42 -0.93 7.94 -2.58
N CYS A 43 -1.76 8.51 -1.72
CA CYS A 43 -1.45 9.71 -0.98
C CYS A 43 -0.39 9.43 0.09
N ALA A 44 0.74 10.13 0.01
CA ALA A 44 1.81 10.11 0.99
C ALA A 44 2.16 11.54 1.44
N LEU A 45 1.15 12.42 1.57
CA LEU A 45 1.39 13.79 2.03
C LEU A 45 1.81 13.81 3.51
N THR A 46 1.07 13.10 4.36
CA THR A 46 1.32 12.98 5.81
C THR A 46 1.07 11.55 6.30
N PRO A 47 1.81 10.55 5.80
CA PRO A 47 1.58 9.14 6.17
C PRO A 47 1.90 8.85 7.64
N GLN A 48 1.28 7.81 8.18
CA GLN A 48 1.65 7.20 9.47
C GLN A 48 2.51 5.95 9.21
N PHE A 49 3.74 5.91 9.71
CA PHE A 49 4.68 4.79 9.42
C PHE A 49 4.60 3.62 10.41
N TYR A 50 4.00 3.84 11.58
CA TYR A 50 3.89 2.83 12.63
C TYR A 50 2.57 2.97 13.41
N GLY A 51 2.02 1.84 13.85
CA GLY A 51 0.78 1.78 14.62
C GLY A 51 0.29 0.35 14.85
N ARG A 52 -0.78 0.21 15.64
CA ARG A 52 -1.34 -1.08 16.06
C ARG A 52 -2.85 -1.18 15.77
N GLY A 53 -3.19 -1.72 14.61
CA GLY A 53 -4.60 -1.97 14.21
C GLY A 53 -5.29 -0.83 13.46
N ALA A 54 -6.54 -1.08 13.04
CA ALA A 54 -7.25 -0.30 12.02
C ALA A 54 -7.66 1.13 12.43
N HIS A 55 -7.79 1.39 13.73
CA HIS A 55 -8.20 2.70 14.26
C HIS A 55 -7.08 3.39 15.06
N PHE A 56 -5.86 2.88 14.96
CA PHE A 56 -4.74 3.44 15.69
C PHE A 56 -4.20 4.68 14.99
N PHE A 57 -4.16 5.78 15.74
CA PHE A 57 -3.54 7.02 15.32
C PHE A 57 -2.62 7.55 16.42
N ASP A 58 -1.40 7.91 16.02
CA ASP A 58 -0.43 8.51 16.93
C ASP A 58 0.44 9.53 16.19
N ARG A 59 0.36 10.78 16.64
CA ARG A 59 1.07 11.92 16.03
C ARG A 59 2.58 11.74 16.02
N ARG A 60 3.15 10.93 16.93
CA ARG A 60 4.59 10.61 16.96
C ARG A 60 5.04 9.83 15.73
N TYR A 61 4.13 9.11 15.08
CA TYR A 61 4.43 8.26 13.92
C TYR A 61 3.90 8.84 12.61
N VAL A 62 3.55 10.12 12.58
CA VAL A 62 3.14 10.86 11.38
C VAL A 62 4.21 11.86 11.00
N TRP A 63 4.50 12.01 9.72
CA TRP A 63 5.45 13.02 9.25
C TRP A 63 5.04 13.59 7.89
N PRO A 64 5.39 14.86 7.58
CA PRO A 64 5.03 15.49 6.32
C PRO A 64 5.97 15.03 5.19
N TYR A 65 5.73 13.84 4.64
CA TYR A 65 6.49 13.35 3.48
C TYR A 65 6.20 14.13 2.19
N LYS A 66 5.02 14.76 2.08
CA LYS A 66 4.63 15.66 0.97
C LYS A 66 4.68 15.01 -0.42
N GLY A 67 4.52 13.69 -0.49
CA GLY A 67 4.61 12.93 -1.73
C GLY A 67 3.29 12.36 -2.24
N LEU A 68 3.27 12.02 -3.53
CA LEU A 68 2.27 11.16 -4.15
C LEU A 68 2.99 10.02 -4.86
N ILE A 69 2.49 8.79 -4.69
CA ILE A 69 2.98 7.63 -5.44
C ILE A 69 1.92 7.32 -6.50
N VAL A 70 2.33 7.33 -7.77
CA VAL A 70 1.41 7.25 -8.91
C VAL A 70 1.85 6.14 -9.85
N GLY A 71 0.91 5.33 -10.32
CA GLY A 71 1.22 4.25 -11.26
C GLY A 71 -0.02 3.54 -11.81
N THR A 72 0.17 2.78 -12.88
CA THR A 72 -0.89 1.99 -13.52
C THR A 72 -1.06 0.60 -12.90
N ASP A 73 -0.02 0.09 -12.24
CA ASP A 73 -0.02 -1.18 -11.50
C ASP A 73 -0.37 -0.92 -10.02
N PRO A 74 -1.54 -1.39 -9.52
CA PRO A 74 -1.96 -1.15 -8.14
C PRO A 74 -1.07 -1.86 -7.12
N VAL A 75 -0.53 -3.04 -7.47
CA VAL A 75 0.34 -3.81 -6.58
C VAL A 75 1.69 -3.11 -6.46
N ALA A 76 2.24 -2.60 -7.56
CA ALA A 76 3.51 -1.88 -7.53
C ALA A 76 3.39 -0.57 -6.72
N VAL A 77 2.28 0.17 -6.88
CA VAL A 77 2.02 1.39 -6.09
C VAL A 77 1.95 1.10 -4.60
N ASP A 78 1.18 0.08 -4.20
CA ASP A 78 1.09 -0.30 -2.79
C ASP A 78 2.42 -0.87 -2.25
N THR A 79 3.19 -1.59 -3.09
CA THR A 79 4.53 -2.08 -2.74
C THR A 79 5.49 -0.93 -2.42
N ILE A 80 5.52 0.10 -3.27
CA ILE A 80 6.34 1.29 -3.02
C ILE A 80 5.87 2.05 -1.78
N GLY A 81 4.55 2.14 -1.55
CA GLY A 81 3.99 2.70 -0.32
C GLY A 81 4.44 1.94 0.93
N ALA A 82 4.36 0.61 0.91
CA ALA A 82 4.82 -0.23 2.01
C ALA A 82 6.33 -0.09 2.25
N HIS A 83 7.13 -0.02 1.18
CA HIS A 83 8.56 0.22 1.26
C HIS A 83 8.89 1.59 1.87
N LEU A 84 8.19 2.66 1.48
CA LEU A 84 8.33 3.98 2.12
C LEU A 84 8.12 3.92 3.63
N LEU A 85 7.04 3.27 4.09
CA LEU A 85 6.75 3.16 5.52
C LEU A 85 7.80 2.32 6.25
N GLN A 86 8.29 1.24 5.63
CA GLN A 86 9.36 0.41 6.16
C GLN A 86 10.67 1.21 6.30
N THR A 87 11.09 1.91 5.25
CA THR A 87 12.27 2.76 5.27
C THR A 87 12.17 3.83 6.35
N LYS A 88 10.99 4.44 6.54
CA LYS A 88 10.77 5.40 7.63
C LYS A 88 10.85 4.74 9.02
N ARG A 89 10.28 3.55 9.22
CA ARG A 89 10.40 2.79 10.49
C ARG A 89 11.85 2.53 10.84
N ILE A 90 12.62 2.00 9.88
CA ILE A 90 14.05 1.71 10.07
C ILE A 90 14.82 2.99 10.43
N ALA A 91 14.60 4.08 9.68
CA ALA A 91 15.27 5.35 9.95
C ALA A 91 14.92 5.94 11.34
N HIS A 92 13.71 5.67 11.85
CA HIS A 92 13.25 6.19 13.13
C HIS A 92 13.64 5.30 14.33
N PHE A 93 13.57 3.97 14.18
CA PHE A 93 13.78 3.01 15.27
C PHE A 93 15.16 2.34 15.24
N GLY A 94 15.92 2.46 14.15
CA GLY A 94 17.15 1.70 13.90
C GLY A 94 16.90 0.27 13.36
N GLU A 95 15.65 -0.16 13.30
CA GLU A 95 15.21 -1.49 12.85
C GLU A 95 13.81 -1.43 12.23
N ASP A 96 13.43 -2.45 11.44
CA ASP A 96 12.04 -2.61 11.00
C ASP A 96 11.23 -3.27 12.11
N ARG A 97 10.65 -2.44 12.99
CA ARG A 97 9.74 -2.93 14.02
C ARG A 97 8.54 -3.65 13.40
N ALA A 98 8.26 -4.84 13.90
CA ALA A 98 7.15 -5.66 13.44
C ALA A 98 5.81 -4.91 13.55
N LEU A 99 4.98 -5.08 12.52
CA LEU A 99 3.59 -4.67 12.51
C LEU A 99 2.74 -5.84 13.01
N ASP A 100 1.71 -5.56 13.82
CA ASP A 100 0.77 -6.58 14.28
C ASP A 100 0.09 -7.31 13.12
N VAL A 101 -0.13 -6.59 12.02
CA VAL A 101 -0.71 -7.11 10.78
C VAL A 101 0.15 -6.64 9.59
N PRO A 102 1.00 -7.51 9.03
CA PRO A 102 1.74 -7.22 7.80
C PRO A 102 0.80 -7.00 6.61
N PRO A 103 1.16 -6.17 5.60
CA PRO A 103 0.33 -5.91 4.43
C PRO A 103 0.39 -7.05 3.40
N ALA A 104 0.08 -8.29 3.82
CA ALA A 104 0.19 -9.50 2.99
C ALA A 104 -0.68 -9.47 1.73
N HIS A 105 -1.76 -8.67 1.74
CA HIS A 105 -2.64 -8.45 0.59
C HIS A 105 -1.92 -7.94 -0.66
N ILE A 106 -0.78 -7.23 -0.51
CA ILE A 106 0.04 -6.78 -1.63
C ILE A 106 0.66 -7.97 -2.35
N THR A 107 1.37 -8.84 -1.62
CA THR A 107 2.00 -10.04 -2.18
C THR A 107 0.95 -11.02 -2.70
N GLN A 108 -0.19 -11.16 -2.04
CA GLN A 108 -1.26 -12.05 -2.53
C GLN A 108 -1.89 -11.52 -3.83
N ALA A 109 -2.05 -10.20 -3.97
CA ALA A 109 -2.50 -9.57 -5.21
C ALA A 109 -1.59 -9.88 -6.42
N ASP A 110 -0.26 -9.90 -6.22
CA ASP A 110 0.70 -10.38 -7.23
C ASP A 110 0.55 -11.91 -7.44
N LYS A 111 0.81 -12.70 -6.40
CA LYS A 111 1.07 -14.14 -6.56
C LYS A 111 -0.18 -14.95 -6.89
N THR A 112 -1.32 -14.59 -6.30
CA THR A 112 -2.58 -15.33 -6.48
C THR A 112 -3.42 -14.75 -7.60
N TYR A 113 -3.58 -13.43 -7.64
CA TYR A 113 -4.53 -12.78 -8.54
C TYR A 113 -3.89 -12.16 -9.79
N ARG A 114 -2.55 -12.16 -9.89
CA ARG A 114 -1.79 -11.65 -11.05
C ARG A 114 -2.14 -10.21 -11.43
N LEU A 115 -2.40 -9.37 -10.43
CA LEU A 115 -2.85 -7.99 -10.62
C LEU A 115 -1.72 -6.99 -10.87
N GLY A 116 -0.47 -7.42 -10.65
CA GLY A 116 0.69 -6.55 -10.69
C GLY A 116 1.93 -7.18 -10.08
N VAL A 117 2.92 -6.36 -9.78
CA VAL A 117 4.24 -6.79 -9.32
C VAL A 117 4.52 -6.34 -7.88
N SER A 118 4.82 -7.27 -6.98
CA SER A 118 5.22 -6.97 -5.60
C SER A 118 6.72 -7.08 -5.32
N ASP A 119 7.52 -7.48 -6.32
CA ASP A 119 8.98 -7.56 -6.19
C ASP A 119 9.61 -6.20 -6.51
N LEU A 120 10.18 -5.53 -5.49
CA LEU A 120 10.83 -4.22 -5.62
C LEU A 120 11.87 -4.15 -6.74
N ARG A 121 12.59 -5.25 -7.00
CA ARG A 121 13.64 -5.30 -8.05
C ARG A 121 13.07 -5.19 -9.46
N ARG A 122 11.77 -5.41 -9.61
CA ARG A 122 11.03 -5.36 -10.87
C ARG A 122 10.18 -4.10 -11.01
N ILE A 123 10.17 -3.23 -10.00
CA ILE A 123 9.44 -1.97 -10.02
C ILE A 123 10.43 -0.86 -10.37
N ARG A 124 10.21 -0.18 -11.50
CA ARG A 124 10.96 1.02 -11.86
C ARG A 124 10.36 2.23 -11.15
N LEU A 125 11.02 2.71 -10.11
CA LEU A 125 10.66 3.95 -9.43
C LEU A 125 11.30 5.14 -10.15
N ILE A 126 10.47 6.08 -10.61
CA ILE A 126 10.91 7.36 -11.16
C ILE A 126 10.55 8.44 -10.15
N LYS A 127 11.52 9.27 -9.77
CA LYS A 127 11.35 10.36 -8.81
C LYS A 127 11.34 11.69 -9.56
N SER A 128 10.44 12.57 -9.18
CA SER A 128 10.32 13.92 -9.77
C SER A 128 9.76 14.88 -8.74
N GLY A 129 10.18 16.15 -8.81
CA GLY A 129 9.80 17.19 -7.87
C GLY A 129 10.88 17.48 -6.82
N TRP A 130 10.46 17.92 -5.63
CA TRP A 130 11.37 18.26 -4.53
C TRP A 130 11.99 17.00 -3.93
N MET A 131 13.32 16.92 -3.93
CA MET A 131 14.06 15.72 -3.53
C MET A 131 14.75 15.82 -2.18
N GLU A 132 14.76 17.00 -1.55
CA GLU A 132 15.25 17.13 -0.18
C GLU A 132 14.41 16.23 0.74
N GLU A 133 15.09 15.44 1.59
CA GLU A 133 14.48 14.49 2.53
C GLU A 133 13.65 13.35 1.89
N ALA A 134 13.74 13.16 0.56
CA ALA A 134 13.07 12.03 -0.10
C ALA A 134 13.68 10.69 0.33
N LEU A 135 12.89 9.90 1.07
CA LEU A 135 13.31 8.60 1.64
C LEU A 135 13.44 7.46 0.63
N ILE A 136 12.63 7.48 -0.43
CA ILE A 136 12.58 6.42 -1.45
C ILE A 136 12.74 6.96 -2.83
#